data_AF-A0A7W0GZP9-F1
#
_entry.id   AF-A0A7W0GZP9-F1
#
_cell.length_a   1.000
_cell.length_b   1.000
_cell.length_c   1.000
_cell.angle_alpha   90.00
_cell.angle_beta   90.00
_cell.angle_gamma   90.00
#
_symmetry.space_group_name_H-M   'P 1'
#
loop_
_entity.id
_entity.type
_entity.pdbx_description
1 polymer ?
#
loop_
_entity_poly.entity_id
_entity_poly.type
_entity_poly.pdbx_seq_one_letter_code
_entity_poly.pdbx_strand_id
1 'polypeptide(L)' 'MNLITTTNQGNCSDGQPILVADPRLGPLGSNGGPTPTVALLAGGPAIGAAVGKAPARDQRGVKRTDPDLGAYERR' A
#
# COMPACT_ATOMS: atom_id res chain seq x y z
N MET A 1 4.68 1.50 -6.35
CA MET A 1 5.34 0.58 -5.39
C MET A 1 4.29 -0.35 -4.82
N ASN A 2 4.67 -1.60 -4.63
CA ASN A 2 3.78 -2.65 -4.13
C ASN A 2 4.24 -3.10 -2.75
N LEU A 3 3.27 -3.53 -1.94
CA LEU A 3 3.45 -3.86 -0.53
C LEU A 3 3.81 -5.34 -0.28
N ILE A 4 3.65 -6.21 -1.28
CA ILE A 4 3.67 -7.68 -1.09
C ILE A 4 4.80 -8.34 -1.88
N THR A 5 5.58 -9.18 -1.21
CA THR A 5 6.13 -10.42 -1.77
C THR A 5 5.70 -11.59 -0.88
N THR A 6 5.16 -12.66 -1.46
CA THR A 6 4.77 -13.87 -0.74
C THR A 6 6.04 -14.67 -0.43
N THR A 7 6.29 -15.00 0.84
CA THR A 7 7.47 -15.80 1.21
C THR A 7 7.29 -17.26 0.77
N ASN A 8 7.58 -17.51 -0.50
CA ASN A 8 7.85 -18.84 -1.02
C ASN A 8 9.19 -18.76 -1.77
N GLN A 9 10.24 -18.32 -1.06
CA GLN A 9 11.64 -18.32 -1.52
C GLN A 9 11.89 -17.65 -2.88
N GLY A 10 11.36 -16.45 -3.10
CA GLY A 10 11.76 -15.58 -4.21
C GLY A 10 12.71 -14.48 -3.71
N ASN A 11 14.01 -14.77 -3.65
CA ASN A 11 15.04 -13.81 -3.26
C ASN A 11 15.14 -12.69 -4.31
N CYS A 12 14.40 -11.60 -4.17
CA CYS A 12 14.65 -10.37 -4.90
C CYS A 12 15.87 -9.68 -4.28
N SER A 13 17.07 -10.04 -4.75
CA SER A 13 18.37 -9.56 -4.28
C SER A 13 18.65 -8.06 -4.53
N ASP A 14 17.68 -7.29 -5.02
CA ASP A 14 17.85 -5.86 -5.29
C ASP A 14 17.51 -5.02 -4.06
N GLY A 15 18.34 -5.12 -3.02
CA GLY A 15 18.68 -4.10 -2.00
C GLY A 15 17.63 -3.12 -1.41
N GLN A 16 16.34 -3.26 -1.70
CA GLN A 16 15.27 -2.39 -1.24
C GLN A 16 14.58 -3.01 -0.02
N PRO A 17 14.11 -2.18 0.93
CA PRO A 17 13.54 -2.66 2.17
C PRO A 17 12.31 -3.51 1.86
N ILE A 18 12.48 -4.82 1.99
CA ILE A 18 11.40 -5.76 2.23
C ILE A 18 10.83 -5.35 3.59
N LEU A 19 9.61 -4.82 3.65
CA LEU A 19 8.94 -4.60 4.93
C LEU A 19 8.60 -5.99 5.49
N VAL A 20 9.50 -6.53 6.33
CA VAL A 20 9.33 -7.79 7.06
C VAL A 20 8.43 -7.55 8.27
N ALA A 21 7.25 -6.99 8.02
CA ALA A 21 6.25 -6.68 9.03
C ALA A 21 4.88 -7.12 8.51
N ASP A 22 3.97 -7.51 9.40
CA ASP A 22 2.58 -7.77 9.04
C ASP A 22 2.06 -6.59 8.22
N PRO A 23 1.62 -6.80 6.96
CA PRO A 23 1.21 -5.72 6.10
C PRO A 23 -0.07 -5.03 6.60
N ARG A 24 -0.78 -5.63 7.57
CA ARG A 24 -1.97 -5.08 8.25
C ARG A 24 -2.98 -4.55 7.22
N LEU A 25 -3.38 -5.43 6.32
CA LEU A 25 -4.32 -5.17 5.24
C LEU A 25 -5.71 -5.69 5.58
N GLY A 26 -6.73 -4.92 5.21
CA GLY A 26 -8.11 -5.39 5.18
C GLY A 26 -8.38 -6.29 3.96
N PRO A 27 -9.58 -6.88 3.85
CA PRO A 27 -9.98 -7.59 2.64
C PRO A 27 -10.08 -6.65 1.43
N LEU A 28 -9.97 -7.21 0.23
CA LEU A 28 -10.35 -6.51 -1.00
C LEU A 28 -11.84 -6.17 -0.92
N GLY A 29 -12.18 -4.90 -1.07
CA GLY A 29 -13.54 -4.43 -0.87
C GLY A 29 -13.89 -3.16 -1.62
N SER A 30 -15.19 -2.87 -1.68
CA SER A 30 -15.69 -1.60 -2.23
C SER A 30 -15.45 -0.48 -1.23
N ASN A 31 -14.33 0.24 -1.38
CA ASN A 31 -13.99 1.36 -0.51
C ASN A 31 -14.37 2.72 -1.12
N GLY A 32 -15.32 2.76 -2.06
CA GLY A 32 -15.87 3.99 -2.64
C GLY A 32 -15.23 4.50 -3.93
N GLY A 33 -14.55 3.62 -4.69
CA GLY A 33 -13.98 3.94 -6.01
C GLY A 33 -14.57 3.08 -7.14
N PRO A 34 -14.14 3.31 -8.40
CA PRO A 34 -14.63 2.56 -9.56
C PRO A 34 -14.23 1.08 -9.55
N THR A 35 -13.21 0.74 -8.75
CA THR A 35 -12.71 -0.63 -8.57
C THR A 35 -12.48 -0.92 -7.09
N PRO A 36 -12.65 -2.19 -6.64
CA PRO A 36 -12.30 -2.60 -5.28
C PRO A 36 -10.83 -2.31 -4.93
N THR A 37 -10.57 -1.94 -3.68
CA THR A 37 -9.24 -1.67 -3.11
C THR A 37 -8.99 -2.54 -1.89
N VAL A 38 -7.73 -2.71 -1.53
CA VAL A 38 -7.33 -3.26 -0.24
C VAL A 38 -7.10 -2.10 0.73
N ALA A 39 -7.90 -2.03 1.79
CA ALA A 39 -7.77 -0.98 2.80
C ALA A 39 -6.59 -1.25 3.74
N LEU A 40 -5.96 -0.18 4.26
CA LEU A 40 -4.91 -0.28 5.27
C LEU A 40 -5.50 -0.28 6.67
N LEU A 41 -5.06 -1.21 7.53
CA LEU A 41 -5.39 -1.18 8.95
C LEU A 41 -4.42 -0.23 9.68
N ALA A 42 -4.92 0.43 10.72
CA ALA A 42 -4.18 1.45 11.47
C ALA A 42 -2.85 0.90 12.02
N GLY A 43 -1.75 1.63 11.84
CA GLY A 43 -0.41 1.22 12.30
C GLY A 43 0.23 0.11 11.45
N GLY A 44 -0.23 -0.10 10.21
CA GLY A 44 0.44 -0.95 9.22
C GLY A 44 1.72 -0.32 8.66
N PRO A 45 2.59 -1.11 8.03
CA PRO A 45 3.86 -0.64 7.46
C PRO A 45 3.69 0.11 6.12
N ALA A 46 2.51 0.02 5.49
CA ALA A 46 2.20 0.70 4.22
C ALA A 46 1.88 2.19 4.39
N ILE A 47 1.62 2.58 5.62
CA ILE A 47 1.18 3.91 6.02
C ILE A 47 2.32 4.92 5.86
N GLY A 48 2.12 5.97 5.07
CA GLY A 48 3.12 7.03 4.82
C GLY A 48 4.43 6.54 4.19
N ALA A 49 4.42 5.32 3.63
CA ALA A 49 5.64 4.64 3.20
C ALA A 49 5.95 4.81 1.71
N ALA A 50 5.13 5.55 0.95
CA ALA A 50 5.42 5.74 -0.46
C ALA A 50 6.59 6.72 -0.66
N VAL A 51 7.64 6.25 -1.32
CA VAL A 51 8.81 7.05 -1.68
C VAL A 51 8.75 7.59 -3.12
N GLY A 52 9.32 8.76 -3.37
CA GLY A 52 9.37 9.36 -4.72
C GLY A 52 8.04 9.99 -5.17
N LYS A 53 7.79 10.02 -6.49
CA LYS A 53 6.63 10.73 -7.08
C LYS A 53 5.35 9.89 -6.99
N ALA A 54 4.76 9.82 -5.81
CA ALA A 54 3.42 9.24 -5.65
C ALA A 54 2.38 10.10 -6.41
N PRO A 55 1.39 9.48 -7.10
CA PRO A 55 0.29 10.23 -7.70
C PRO A 55 -0.50 11.00 -6.63
N ALA A 56 -0.95 12.22 -6.98
CA ALA A 56 -1.64 13.11 -6.04
C ALA A 56 -2.94 12.56 -5.46
N ARG A 57 -3.55 11.55 -6.10
CA ARG A 57 -4.76 10.88 -5.64
C ARG A 57 -4.67 9.36 -5.77
N ASP A 58 -5.30 8.64 -4.85
CA ASP A 58 -5.46 7.19 -4.91
C ASP A 58 -6.48 6.75 -5.98
N GLN A 59 -6.71 5.43 -6.14
CA GLN A 59 -7.61 4.94 -7.20
C GLN A 59 -9.08 5.34 -6.98
N ARG A 60 -9.43 5.80 -5.77
CA ARG A 60 -10.77 6.27 -5.40
C ARG A 60 -10.90 7.79 -5.57
N GLY A 61 -9.80 8.47 -5.92
CA GLY A 61 -9.74 9.91 -6.00
C GLY A 61 -9.47 10.61 -4.67
N VAL A 62 -9.08 9.90 -3.61
CA VAL A 62 -8.71 10.53 -2.33
C VAL A 62 -7.34 11.20 -2.47
N LYS A 63 -7.23 12.46 -2.02
CA LYS A 63 -5.96 13.22 -2.07
C LYS A 63 -4.94 12.56 -1.15
N ARG A 64 -3.72 12.38 -1.63
CA ARG A 64 -2.59 11.93 -0.82
C ARG A 64 -1.88 13.13 -0.19
N THR A 65 -1.77 13.14 1.14
CA THR A 65 -1.00 14.17 1.89
C THR A 65 0.25 13.57 2.53
N ASP A 66 0.14 12.34 3.01
CA ASP A 66 1.24 11.51 3.48
C ASP A 66 1.13 10.17 2.73
N PRO A 67 1.59 10.12 1.47
CA PRO A 67 1.22 9.07 0.53
C PRO A 67 1.47 7.65 1.07
N ASP A 68 0.41 6.87 1.13
CA ASP A 68 0.49 5.45 1.50
C ASP A 68 0.93 4.59 0.31
N LEU A 69 1.53 3.44 0.62
CA LEU A 69 1.85 2.43 -0.38
C LEU A 69 0.59 1.75 -0.91
N GLY A 70 0.47 1.73 -2.23
CA GLY A 70 -0.58 1.02 -2.94
C GLY A 70 -1.70 1.93 -3.44
N ALA A 71 -2.87 1.33 -3.66
CA ALA A 71 -3.96 1.97 -4.40
C ALA A 71 -5.03 2.62 -3.51
N TYR A 72 -4.84 2.55 -2.18
CA TYR A 72 -5.71 3.08 -1.14
C TYR A 72 -4.91 4.05 -0.27
N GLU A 73 -5.46 5.24 -0.03
CA GLU A 73 -4.97 6.21 0.97
C GLU A 73 -5.85 6.20 2.23
N ARG A 74 -5.25 6.06 3.41
CA ARG A 74 -5.94 6.23 4.70
C ARG A 74 -6.47 7.66 4.86
N ARG A 75 -7.49 7.83 5.69
CA ARG A 75 -8.05 9.16 6.04
C ARG A 75 -7.69 9.50 7.47
#